data_AF-A0A9X7AMG9-F1
#
_entry.id   AF-A0A9X7AMG9-F1
#
_cell.length_a   1.000
_cell.length_b   1.000
_cell.length_c   1.000
_cell.angle_alpha   90.00
_cell.angle_beta   90.00
_cell.angle_gamma   90.00
#
_symmetry.space_group_name_H-M   'P 1'
#
loop_
_entity.id
_entity.type
_entity.pdbx_description
1 polymer ?
#
loop_
_entity_poly.entity_id
_entity_poly.type
_entity_poly.pdbx_seq_one_letter_code
_entity_poly.pdbx_strand_id
1 'polypeptide(L)'
;MKETQFQIIINFYEEKLSNSKMFDKQHIWSLFYGLSALICFGIMYFNPSNALSLIILGIVFLITLVIQIVLVYKIEKELGSFNDLKFMGKIKKCLDMMISTKGLLFINDAESIRVEKMNKLRDYLKTKKIYSEKCLKVYIEIMEKEFENRYVNGSRLVSLTVFFVPIWAFVIQVLFNPQSFSKIVNANMNDLKFAVIALLASLMLYYFIFRIFSSIMKSVILLIFPMKKYDMLDLISILRELYLECFILELEDEKRIIKGFVDEE
;
A
#
# COMPACT_ATOMS: atom_id res chain seq x y z
N MET A 1 22.01 26.54 -11.24
CA MET A 1 20.72 26.80 -10.56
C MET A 1 20.87 26.26 -9.15
N LYS A 2 20.82 27.10 -8.10
CA LYS A 2 20.96 26.62 -6.71
C LYS A 2 19.69 25.87 -6.33
N GLU A 3 19.81 24.59 -5.99
CA GLU A 3 18.70 23.83 -5.41
C GLU A 3 18.24 24.53 -4.12
N THR A 4 16.93 24.73 -3.99
CA THR A 4 16.35 25.22 -2.75
C THR A 4 16.55 24.16 -1.66
N GLN A 5 16.66 24.57 -0.38
CA GLN A 5 16.80 23.60 0.73
C GLN A 5 15.68 22.55 0.75
N PHE A 6 14.52 22.91 0.21
CA PHE A 6 13.37 22.05 -0.04
C PHE A 6 13.65 20.93 -1.05
N GLN A 7 14.20 21.27 -2.22
CA GLN A 7 14.55 20.30 -3.26
C GLN A 7 15.56 19.27 -2.73
N ILE A 8 16.47 19.72 -1.85
CA ILE A 8 17.51 18.89 -1.25
C ILE A 8 16.91 17.80 -0.35
N ILE A 9 15.84 18.08 0.41
CA ILE A 9 15.18 17.09 1.28
C ILE A 9 14.42 16.07 0.43
N ILE A 10 13.72 16.52 -0.62
CA ILE A 10 13.05 15.62 -1.57
C ILE A 10 14.08 14.70 -2.23
N ASN A 11 15.17 15.26 -2.76
CA ASN A 11 16.23 14.49 -3.40
C ASN A 11 16.85 13.48 -2.43
N PHE A 12 17.13 13.88 -1.18
CA PHE A 12 17.59 12.95 -0.15
C PHE A 12 16.61 11.81 0.08
N TYR A 13 15.31 12.11 0.18
CA TYR A 13 14.28 11.11 0.36
C TYR A 13 14.20 10.16 -0.84
N GLU A 14 14.11 10.69 -2.06
CA GLU A 14 14.04 9.91 -3.30
C GLU A 14 15.27 8.99 -3.45
N GLU A 15 16.47 9.47 -3.13
CA GLU A 15 17.72 8.73 -3.30
C GLU A 15 18.01 7.71 -2.20
N LYS A 16 17.60 8.00 -0.95
CA LYS A 16 18.02 7.21 0.22
C LYS A 16 16.88 6.49 0.94
N LEU A 17 15.66 6.99 0.87
CA LEU A 17 14.53 6.53 1.69
C LEU A 17 13.32 6.04 0.87
N SER A 18 13.27 6.31 -0.44
CA SER A 18 12.24 5.74 -1.30
C SER A 18 12.25 4.21 -1.21
N ASN A 19 11.07 3.58 -1.24
CA ASN A 19 10.95 2.12 -1.10
C ASN A 19 11.79 1.37 -2.14
N SER A 20 11.77 1.87 -3.38
CA SER A 20 12.57 1.31 -4.48
C SER A 20 14.07 1.33 -4.17
N LYS A 21 14.61 2.43 -3.62
CA LYS A 21 16.03 2.51 -3.28
C LYS A 21 16.38 1.74 -2.02
N MET A 22 15.53 1.79 -1.02
CA MET A 22 15.75 1.15 0.28
C MET A 22 15.72 -0.38 0.18
N PHE A 23 14.94 -0.94 -0.75
CA PHE A 23 14.78 -2.38 -0.94
C PHE A 23 15.22 -2.86 -2.34
N ASP A 24 16.21 -2.21 -2.94
CA ASP A 24 16.74 -2.53 -4.27
C ASP A 24 17.13 -4.01 -4.42
N LYS A 25 17.74 -4.58 -3.37
CA LYS A 25 18.11 -6.01 -3.32
C LYS A 25 16.91 -6.97 -3.33
N GLN A 26 15.73 -6.48 -2.97
CA GLN A 26 14.50 -7.28 -2.91
C GLN A 26 13.62 -7.13 -4.15
N HIS A 27 14.00 -6.31 -5.14
CA HIS A 27 13.22 -6.11 -6.38
C HIS A 27 12.88 -7.43 -7.07
N ILE A 28 13.83 -8.37 -7.13
CA ILE A 28 13.60 -9.70 -7.73
C ILE A 28 12.50 -10.47 -6.99
N TRP A 29 12.45 -10.38 -5.66
CA TRP A 29 11.43 -11.03 -4.83
C TRP A 29 10.08 -10.32 -4.95
N SER A 30 10.07 -8.99 -5.03
CA SER A 30 8.89 -8.19 -5.34
C SER A 30 8.31 -8.54 -6.71
N LEU A 31 9.16 -8.76 -7.73
CA LEU A 31 8.75 -9.21 -9.05
C LEU A 31 8.15 -10.61 -9.01
N PHE A 32 8.77 -11.58 -8.33
CA PHE A 32 8.19 -12.92 -8.16
C PHE A 32 6.85 -12.88 -7.45
N TYR A 33 6.69 -12.01 -6.44
CA TYR A 33 5.42 -11.83 -5.76
C TYR A 33 4.36 -11.22 -6.70
N GLY A 34 4.71 -10.18 -7.46
CA GLY A 34 3.81 -9.56 -8.42
C GLY A 34 3.36 -10.52 -9.53
N LEU A 35 4.29 -11.30 -10.09
CA LEU A 35 4.01 -12.30 -11.11
C LEU A 35 3.12 -13.43 -10.56
N SER A 36 3.41 -13.95 -9.37
CA SER A 36 2.58 -14.99 -8.75
C SER A 36 1.17 -14.50 -8.42
N ALA A 37 1.04 -13.26 -7.91
CA ALA A 37 -0.26 -12.62 -7.69
C ALA A 37 -1.06 -12.41 -8.99
N LEU A 38 -0.39 -12.04 -10.08
CA LEU A 38 -1.01 -11.88 -11.40
C LEU A 38 -1.49 -13.22 -11.97
N ILE A 39 -0.69 -14.28 -11.86
CA ILE A 39 -1.08 -15.63 -12.26
C ILE A 39 -2.27 -16.10 -11.42
N CYS A 40 -2.22 -15.91 -10.09
CA CYS A 40 -3.31 -16.27 -9.19
C CYS A 40 -4.62 -15.55 -9.56
N PHE A 41 -4.54 -14.24 -9.83
CA PHE A 41 -5.70 -13.44 -10.25
C PHE A 41 -6.22 -13.88 -11.62
N GLY A 42 -5.34 -14.16 -12.58
CA GLY A 42 -5.70 -14.67 -13.90
C GLY A 42 -6.45 -15.99 -13.81
N ILE A 43 -5.93 -16.96 -13.04
CA ILE A 43 -6.60 -18.25 -12.84
C ILE A 43 -7.96 -18.05 -12.17
N MET A 44 -8.07 -17.17 -11.16
CA MET A 44 -9.34 -16.89 -10.49
C MET A 44 -10.38 -16.27 -11.43
N TYR A 45 -9.96 -15.41 -12.36
CA TYR A 45 -10.85 -14.72 -13.30
C TYR A 45 -11.29 -15.61 -14.47
N PHE A 46 -10.36 -16.37 -15.04
CA PHE A 46 -10.62 -17.25 -16.19
C PHE A 46 -11.04 -18.67 -15.79
N ASN A 47 -11.26 -18.91 -14.50
CA ASN A 47 -11.40 -20.26 -13.95
C ASN A 47 -12.52 -21.06 -14.64
N PRO A 48 -12.22 -22.15 -15.37
CA PRO A 48 -13.26 -23.11 -15.75
C PRO A 48 -13.78 -23.76 -14.47
N SER A 49 -15.09 -23.97 -14.36
CA SER A 49 -15.76 -24.50 -13.16
C SER A 49 -15.50 -25.99 -12.89
N ASN A 50 -14.23 -26.42 -12.92
CA ASN A 50 -13.81 -27.82 -12.80
C ASN A 50 -12.97 -28.04 -11.52
N ALA A 51 -13.02 -29.23 -10.93
CA ALA A 51 -12.30 -29.53 -9.68
C ALA A 51 -10.77 -29.36 -9.82
N LEU A 52 -10.21 -29.70 -10.98
CA LEU A 52 -8.77 -29.61 -11.25
C LEU A 52 -8.27 -28.16 -11.22
N SER A 53 -9.05 -27.19 -11.71
CA SER A 53 -8.65 -25.79 -11.72
C SER A 53 -8.74 -25.15 -10.33
N LEU A 54 -9.66 -25.61 -9.48
CA LEU A 54 -9.68 -25.25 -8.05
C LEU A 54 -8.43 -25.77 -7.30
N ILE A 55 -7.98 -26.99 -7.59
CA ILE A 55 -6.74 -27.54 -7.00
C ILE A 55 -5.53 -26.70 -7.44
N ILE A 56 -5.43 -26.38 -8.73
CA ILE A 56 -4.33 -25.54 -9.26
C ILE A 56 -4.37 -24.15 -8.61
N LEU A 57 -5.55 -23.53 -8.48
CA LEU A 57 -5.70 -22.24 -7.80
C LEU A 57 -5.21 -22.30 -6.35
N GLY A 58 -5.56 -23.36 -5.61
CA GLY A 58 -5.08 -23.58 -4.24
C GLY A 58 -3.56 -23.68 -4.15
N ILE A 59 -2.93 -24.43 -5.06
CA ILE A 59 -1.46 -24.57 -5.11
C ILE A 59 -0.79 -23.23 -5.42
N VAL A 60 -1.28 -22.50 -6.43
CA VAL A 60 -0.72 -21.20 -6.82
C VAL A 60 -0.90 -20.17 -5.70
N PHE A 61 -2.03 -20.18 -5.00
CA PHE A 61 -2.28 -19.32 -3.86
C PHE A 61 -1.28 -19.59 -2.71
N LEU A 62 -1.03 -20.87 -2.39
CA LEU A 62 -0.03 -21.24 -1.39
C LEU A 62 1.39 -20.80 -1.79
N ILE A 63 1.77 -20.98 -3.06
CA ILE A 63 3.06 -20.49 -3.57
C ILE A 63 3.16 -18.97 -3.42
N THR A 64 2.10 -18.23 -3.74
CA THR A 64 2.05 -16.77 -3.62
C THR A 64 2.25 -16.33 -2.17
N LEU A 65 1.61 -17.01 -1.21
CA LEU A 65 1.80 -16.76 0.23
C LEU A 65 3.24 -17.06 0.69
N VAL A 66 3.85 -18.15 0.23
CA VAL A 66 5.24 -18.47 0.57
C VAL A 66 6.18 -17.39 0.05
N ILE A 67 6.01 -16.95 -1.21
CA ILE A 67 6.81 -15.87 -1.79
C ILE A 67 6.64 -14.58 -0.98
N GLN A 68 5.41 -14.26 -0.55
CA GLN A 68 5.13 -13.10 0.28
C GLN A 68 5.87 -13.16 1.62
N ILE A 69 5.80 -14.30 2.32
CA ILE A 69 6.50 -14.49 3.60
C ILE A 69 8.01 -14.35 3.41
N VAL A 70 8.57 -14.91 2.34
CA VAL A 70 10.00 -14.80 2.03
C VAL A 70 10.39 -13.35 1.75
N LEU A 71 9.57 -12.60 1.02
CA LEU A 71 9.79 -11.17 0.75
C LEU A 71 9.76 -10.35 2.04
N VAL A 72 8.73 -10.53 2.89
CA VAL A 72 8.62 -9.88 4.20
C VAL A 72 9.81 -10.19 5.08
N TYR A 73 10.22 -11.46 5.14
CA TYR A 73 11.39 -11.89 5.91
C TYR A 73 12.66 -11.19 5.44
N LYS A 74 12.85 -11.04 4.12
CA LYS A 74 14.03 -10.35 3.57
C LYS A 74 14.01 -8.86 3.86
N ILE A 75 12.85 -8.22 3.80
CA ILE A 75 12.68 -6.80 4.16
C ILE A 75 13.03 -6.58 5.63
N GLU A 76 12.43 -7.34 6.55
CA GLU A 76 12.72 -7.24 7.99
C GLU A 76 14.19 -7.55 8.29
N LYS A 77 14.79 -8.51 7.59
CA LYS A 77 16.22 -8.79 7.73
C LYS A 77 17.09 -7.59 7.31
N GLU A 78 16.73 -6.91 6.22
CA GLU A 78 17.47 -5.74 5.71
C GLU A 78 17.34 -4.52 6.64
N LEU A 79 16.23 -4.40 7.37
CA LEU A 79 16.02 -3.41 8.42
C LEU A 79 16.81 -3.69 9.72
N GLY A 80 17.51 -4.82 9.82
CA GLY A 80 18.17 -5.22 11.07
C GLY A 80 17.21 -5.64 12.18
N SER A 81 15.91 -5.77 11.88
CA SER A 81 14.85 -6.13 12.83
C SER A 81 15.03 -7.47 13.52
N PHE A 82 15.90 -8.34 13.01
CA PHE A 82 16.16 -9.69 13.50
C PHE A 82 17.36 -9.82 14.43
N ASN A 83 18.05 -8.72 14.72
CA ASN A 83 19.16 -8.73 15.66
C ASN A 83 18.68 -9.32 17.00
N ASP A 84 19.44 -10.27 17.53
CA ASP A 84 19.19 -10.95 18.82
C ASP A 84 17.88 -11.76 18.92
N LEU A 85 17.14 -11.96 17.82
CA LEU A 85 15.92 -12.77 17.81
C LEU A 85 16.17 -14.25 17.44
N LYS A 86 15.58 -15.17 18.22
CA LYS A 86 15.45 -16.59 17.86
C LYS A 86 14.46 -16.79 16.71
N PHE A 87 14.46 -17.97 16.08
CA PHE A 87 13.62 -18.29 14.91
C PHE A 87 12.13 -17.93 15.10
N MET A 88 11.51 -18.32 16.22
CA MET A 88 10.10 -17.97 16.50
C MET A 88 9.88 -16.46 16.64
N GLY A 89 10.85 -15.73 17.17
CA GLY A 89 10.80 -14.26 17.23
C GLY A 89 10.84 -13.63 15.85
N LYS A 90 11.66 -14.16 14.93
CA LYS A 90 11.72 -13.70 13.53
C LYS A 90 10.40 -13.94 12.80
N ILE A 91 9.82 -15.13 12.94
CA ILE A 91 8.50 -15.45 12.35
C ILE A 91 7.42 -14.52 12.89
N LYS A 92 7.37 -14.32 14.22
CA LYS A 92 6.39 -13.43 14.83
C LYS A 92 6.49 -12.02 14.25
N LYS A 93 7.70 -11.49 14.11
CA LYS A 93 7.93 -10.16 13.53
C LYS A 93 7.50 -10.07 12.06
N CYS A 94 7.72 -11.11 11.26
CA CYS A 94 7.18 -11.19 9.90
C CYS A 94 5.64 -11.20 9.89
N LEU A 95 5.00 -11.93 10.81
CA LEU A 95 3.55 -11.97 10.93
C LEU A 95 2.98 -10.61 11.37
N ASP A 96 3.64 -9.94 12.31
CA ASP A 96 3.27 -8.58 12.75
C ASP A 96 3.36 -7.58 11.58
N MET A 97 4.39 -7.69 10.73
CA MET A 97 4.49 -6.91 9.49
C MET A 97 3.36 -7.26 8.51
N MET A 98 3.04 -8.54 8.33
CA MET A 98 1.92 -8.93 7.46
C MET A 98 0.58 -8.39 7.98
N ILE A 99 0.34 -8.43 9.30
CA ILE A 99 -0.89 -7.92 9.92
C ILE A 99 -0.99 -6.41 9.76
N SER A 100 0.07 -5.66 10.09
CA SER A 100 0.09 -4.19 9.96
C SER A 100 -0.12 -3.74 8.52
N THR A 101 0.43 -4.48 7.55
CA THR A 101 0.24 -4.22 6.12
C THR A 101 -1.02 -4.86 5.51
N LYS A 102 -1.93 -5.39 6.35
CA LYS A 102 -3.19 -6.07 5.95
C LYS A 102 -2.99 -7.25 5.01
N GLY A 103 -1.80 -7.83 4.97
CA GLY A 103 -1.40 -8.88 4.03
C GLY A 103 -1.26 -8.39 2.59
N LEU A 104 -1.24 -7.09 2.34
CA LEU A 104 -1.20 -6.48 1.00
C LEU A 104 0.14 -5.78 0.70
N LEU A 105 1.14 -5.97 1.56
CA LEU A 105 2.46 -5.33 1.46
C LEU A 105 2.40 -3.80 1.35
N PHE A 106 1.48 -3.15 2.06
CA PHE A 106 1.53 -1.70 2.29
C PHE A 106 2.73 -1.35 3.19
N ILE A 107 3.92 -1.44 2.64
CA ILE A 107 5.20 -1.34 3.36
C ILE A 107 5.37 -0.03 4.12
N ASN A 108 4.77 1.06 3.66
CA ASN A 108 4.79 2.33 4.38
C ASN A 108 3.93 2.32 5.67
N ASP A 109 2.99 1.38 5.78
CA ASP A 109 2.18 1.17 6.98
C ASP A 109 2.88 0.23 7.99
N ALA A 110 3.98 -0.41 7.59
CA ALA A 110 4.76 -1.26 8.50
C ALA A 110 5.55 -0.39 9.50
N GLU A 111 5.37 -0.65 10.79
CA GLU A 111 5.99 0.11 11.88
C GLU A 111 7.52 0.11 11.78
N SER A 112 8.12 -1.05 11.51
CA SER A 112 9.58 -1.22 11.36
C SER A 112 10.17 -0.30 10.29
N ILE A 113 9.47 -0.17 9.16
CA ILE A 113 9.91 0.63 8.01
C ILE A 113 9.71 2.12 8.29
N ARG A 114 8.58 2.46 8.91
CA ARG A 114 8.26 3.83 9.28
C ARG A 114 9.27 4.39 10.28
N VAL A 115 9.58 3.62 11.33
CA VAL A 115 10.60 3.98 12.34
C VAL A 115 11.98 4.14 11.70
N GLU A 116 12.40 3.23 10.82
CA GLU A 116 13.68 3.33 10.14
C GLU A 116 13.79 4.59 9.26
N LYS A 117 12.74 4.91 8.51
CA LYS A 117 12.68 6.14 7.69
C LYS A 117 12.67 7.40 8.56
N MET A 118 11.90 7.41 9.65
CA MET A 118 11.88 8.52 10.61
C MET A 118 13.28 8.76 11.19
N ASN A 119 13.96 7.72 11.66
CA ASN A 119 15.30 7.85 12.26
C ASN A 119 16.30 8.44 11.26
N LYS A 120 16.37 7.89 10.04
CA LYS A 120 17.28 8.41 9.00
C LYS A 120 16.97 9.84 8.58
N LEU A 121 15.67 10.18 8.45
CA LEU A 121 15.27 11.54 8.11
C LEU A 121 15.58 12.51 9.26
N ARG A 122 15.31 12.11 10.51
CA ARG A 122 15.63 12.88 11.73
C ARG A 122 17.12 13.19 11.79
N ASP A 123 17.99 12.19 11.61
CA ASP A 123 19.44 12.37 11.64
C ASP A 123 19.92 13.31 10.53
N TYR A 124 19.33 13.20 9.34
CA TYR A 124 19.61 14.10 8.23
C TYR A 124 19.22 15.55 8.54
N LEU A 125 18.00 15.77 9.04
CA LEU A 125 17.49 17.11 9.39
C LEU A 125 18.31 17.75 10.51
N LYS A 126 18.71 16.97 11.52
CA LYS A 126 19.62 17.43 12.60
C LYS A 126 20.98 17.84 12.04
N THR A 127 21.58 17.01 11.18
CA THR A 127 22.86 17.31 10.53
C THR A 127 22.80 18.60 9.69
N LYS A 128 21.66 18.84 9.05
CA LYS A 128 21.39 20.06 8.26
C LYS A 128 20.94 21.27 9.10
N LYS A 129 20.82 21.13 10.43
CA LYS A 129 20.35 22.17 11.37
C LYS A 129 18.97 22.75 11.03
N ILE A 130 18.09 21.91 10.49
CA ILE A 130 16.70 22.26 10.09
C ILE A 130 15.65 21.50 10.90
N TYR A 131 16.08 20.81 11.96
CA TYR A 131 15.21 20.08 12.88
C TYR A 131 14.71 21.00 14.00
N SER A 132 13.58 21.67 13.75
CA SER A 132 12.83 22.46 14.74
C SER A 132 11.35 22.50 14.35
N GLU A 133 10.45 22.76 15.31
CA GLU A 133 9.01 22.85 15.04
C GLU A 133 8.73 23.85 13.90
N LYS A 134 9.28 25.07 14.02
CA LYS A 134 9.05 26.17 13.06
C LYS A 134 9.53 25.81 11.65
N CYS A 135 10.71 25.20 11.53
CA CYS A 135 11.25 24.81 10.23
C CYS A 135 10.39 23.71 9.60
N LEU A 136 10.05 22.67 10.35
CA LEU A 136 9.25 21.54 9.87
C LEU A 136 7.86 21.98 9.41
N LYS A 137 7.21 22.89 10.15
CA LYS A 137 5.91 23.45 9.76
C LYS A 137 5.95 24.10 8.38
N VAL A 138 6.94 24.98 8.15
CA VAL A 138 7.12 25.65 6.84
C VAL A 138 7.40 24.64 5.73
N TYR A 139 8.20 23.61 6.00
CA TYR A 139 8.47 22.56 5.02
C TYR A 139 7.21 21.78 4.64
N ILE A 140 6.39 21.40 5.62
CA ILE A 140 5.13 20.67 5.39
C ILE A 140 4.19 21.51 4.52
N GLU A 141 3.98 22.79 4.85
CA GLU A 141 3.09 23.68 4.09
C GLU A 141 3.53 23.86 2.63
N ILE A 142 4.84 23.99 2.37
CA ILE A 142 5.37 24.10 1.01
C ILE A 142 5.21 22.76 0.26
N MET A 143 5.52 21.63 0.91
CA MET A 143 5.40 20.30 0.31
C MET A 143 3.95 19.99 -0.09
N GLU A 144 2.98 20.35 0.76
CA GLU A 144 1.56 20.13 0.50
C GLU A 144 1.07 20.96 -0.69
N LYS A 145 1.43 22.25 -0.75
CA LYS A 145 1.10 23.10 -1.90
C LYS A 145 1.69 22.56 -3.20
N GLU A 146 2.93 22.10 -3.17
CA GLU A 146 3.57 21.53 -4.35
C GLU A 146 2.93 20.19 -4.77
N PHE A 147 2.57 19.36 -3.80
CA PHE A 147 1.86 18.12 -4.05
C PHE A 147 0.49 18.37 -4.69
N GLU A 148 -0.28 19.31 -4.15
CA GLU A 148 -1.60 19.68 -4.66
C GLU A 148 -1.52 20.18 -6.10
N ASN A 149 -0.59 21.10 -6.37
CA ASN A 149 -0.38 21.68 -7.69
C ASN A 149 0.02 20.63 -8.74
N ARG A 150 0.78 19.60 -8.37
CA ARG A 150 1.32 18.62 -9.33
C ARG A 150 0.46 17.36 -9.51
N TYR A 151 -0.28 16.91 -8.49
CA TYR A 151 -0.77 15.52 -8.45
C TYR A 151 -2.25 15.29 -8.13
N VAL A 152 -3.04 16.33 -7.84
CA VAL A 152 -4.45 16.17 -7.41
C VAL A 152 -5.41 15.83 -8.56
N ASN A 153 -5.00 16.00 -9.82
CA ASN A 153 -5.85 15.68 -10.97
C ASN A 153 -5.81 14.18 -11.33
N GLY A 154 -6.64 13.38 -10.68
CA GLY A 154 -6.83 11.97 -11.03
C GLY A 154 -8.12 11.38 -10.48
N SER A 155 -9.19 11.41 -11.28
CA SER A 155 -10.48 10.82 -10.92
C SER A 155 -10.40 9.29 -10.90
N ARG A 156 -10.73 8.69 -9.74
CA ARG A 156 -10.87 7.23 -9.55
C ARG A 156 -12.06 6.63 -10.33
N LEU A 157 -12.85 7.44 -11.03
CA LEU A 157 -14.02 6.98 -11.80
C LEU A 157 -13.63 6.24 -13.09
N VAL A 158 -12.47 6.53 -13.69
CA VAL A 158 -12.05 5.88 -14.96
C VAL A 158 -11.71 4.40 -14.76
N SER A 159 -11.32 3.96 -13.56
CA SER A 159 -11.14 2.53 -13.30
C SER A 159 -12.47 1.75 -13.24
N LEU A 160 -13.61 2.42 -13.03
CA LEU A 160 -14.92 1.76 -12.95
C LEU A 160 -15.49 1.42 -14.33
N THR A 161 -15.16 2.18 -15.38
CA THR A 161 -15.70 1.94 -16.74
C THR A 161 -15.26 0.60 -17.33
N VAL A 162 -14.05 0.12 -17.00
CA VAL A 162 -13.57 -1.20 -17.45
C VAL A 162 -14.38 -2.35 -16.82
N PHE A 163 -14.95 -2.17 -15.62
CA PHE A 163 -15.82 -3.15 -14.95
C PHE A 163 -17.23 -3.22 -15.53
N PHE A 164 -17.68 -2.17 -16.21
CA PHE A 164 -18.95 -2.21 -16.91
C PHE A 164 -18.86 -3.02 -18.20
N VAL A 165 -17.67 -3.29 -18.75
CA VAL A 165 -17.53 -4.05 -20.01
C VAL A 165 -18.03 -5.51 -19.88
N PRO A 166 -17.65 -6.29 -18.85
CA PRO A 166 -18.23 -7.62 -18.62
C PRO A 166 -19.74 -7.57 -18.31
N ILE A 167 -20.21 -6.53 -17.61
CA ILE A 167 -21.63 -6.33 -17.30
C ILE A 167 -22.42 -6.11 -18.60
N TRP A 168 -21.95 -5.21 -19.47
CA TRP A 168 -22.54 -4.98 -20.78
C TRP A 168 -22.44 -6.21 -21.67
N ALA A 169 -21.32 -6.94 -21.66
CA ALA A 169 -21.16 -8.17 -22.44
C ALA A 169 -22.15 -9.26 -22.00
N PHE A 170 -22.33 -9.46 -20.69
CA PHE A 170 -23.32 -10.42 -20.16
C PHE A 170 -24.76 -9.96 -20.45
N VAL A 171 -25.08 -8.68 -20.24
CA VAL A 171 -26.38 -8.08 -20.56
C VAL A 171 -26.69 -8.29 -22.04
N ILE A 172 -25.73 -8.03 -22.93
CA ILE A 172 -25.88 -8.26 -24.38
C ILE A 172 -26.09 -9.76 -24.67
N GLN A 173 -25.29 -10.64 -24.07
CA GLN A 173 -25.41 -12.08 -24.29
C GLN A 173 -26.71 -12.70 -23.74
N VAL A 174 -27.32 -12.13 -22.70
CA VAL A 174 -28.57 -12.65 -22.12
C VAL A 174 -29.80 -12.03 -22.77
N LEU A 175 -29.80 -10.72 -23.03
CA LEU A 175 -30.94 -10.03 -23.65
C LEU A 175 -31.00 -10.22 -25.16
N PHE A 176 -29.86 -10.36 -25.86
CA PHE A 176 -29.81 -10.46 -27.32
C PHE A 176 -29.44 -11.86 -27.84
N ASN A 177 -29.37 -12.90 -26.99
CA ASN A 177 -29.27 -14.28 -27.46
C ASN A 177 -30.69 -14.88 -27.61
N PRO A 178 -31.20 -15.03 -28.84
CA PRO A 178 -32.58 -15.46 -29.09
C PRO A 178 -32.85 -16.91 -28.65
N GLN A 179 -31.80 -17.74 -28.49
CA GLN A 179 -31.95 -19.13 -28.05
C GLN A 179 -32.19 -19.30 -26.54
N SER A 180 -31.77 -18.36 -25.71
CA SER A 180 -32.04 -18.38 -24.25
C SER A 180 -33.41 -17.78 -23.90
N PHE A 181 -33.94 -16.90 -24.75
CA PHE A 181 -35.23 -16.25 -24.51
C PHE A 181 -36.41 -17.24 -24.50
N SER A 182 -36.39 -18.27 -25.35
CA SER A 182 -37.47 -19.27 -25.42
C SER A 182 -37.59 -20.15 -24.15
N LYS A 183 -36.52 -20.30 -23.38
CA LYS A 183 -36.53 -21.01 -22.07
C LYS A 183 -36.94 -20.10 -20.90
N ILE A 184 -36.76 -18.78 -21.03
CA ILE A 184 -37.06 -17.81 -19.97
C ILE A 184 -38.56 -17.49 -19.89
N VAL A 185 -39.33 -17.69 -20.97
CA VAL A 185 -40.80 -17.46 -20.96
C VAL A 185 -41.53 -18.36 -19.95
N ASN A 186 -40.93 -19.48 -19.53
CA ASN A 186 -41.45 -20.36 -18.46
C ASN A 186 -40.75 -20.18 -17.10
N ALA A 187 -39.79 -19.25 -16.97
CA ALA A 187 -39.09 -19.02 -15.71
C ALA A 187 -39.97 -18.18 -14.76
N ASN A 188 -40.15 -18.66 -13.53
CA ASN A 188 -40.96 -17.99 -12.53
C ASN A 188 -40.33 -16.63 -12.18
N MET A 189 -41.12 -15.58 -11.92
CA MET A 189 -40.57 -14.24 -11.58
C MET A 189 -39.61 -14.25 -10.38
N ASN A 190 -39.73 -15.25 -9.50
CA ASN A 190 -38.82 -15.47 -8.39
C ASN A 190 -37.44 -16.00 -8.84
N ASP A 191 -37.38 -16.83 -9.89
CA ASP A 191 -36.12 -17.35 -10.44
C ASP A 191 -35.33 -16.23 -11.14
N LEU A 192 -36.03 -15.33 -11.83
CA LEU A 192 -35.43 -14.14 -12.42
C LEU A 192 -34.86 -13.19 -11.35
N LYS A 193 -35.63 -12.93 -10.27
CA LYS A 193 -35.13 -12.14 -9.14
C LYS A 193 -33.90 -12.78 -8.50
N PHE A 194 -33.91 -14.09 -8.31
CA PHE A 194 -32.77 -14.82 -7.75
C PHE A 194 -31.53 -14.76 -8.66
N ALA A 195 -31.71 -14.92 -9.97
CA ALA A 195 -30.62 -14.80 -10.94
C ALA A 195 -30.00 -13.39 -10.95
N VAL A 196 -30.83 -12.34 -10.86
CA VAL A 196 -30.35 -10.95 -10.75
C VAL A 196 -29.58 -10.73 -9.45
N ILE A 197 -30.09 -11.24 -8.31
CA ILE A 197 -29.40 -11.13 -7.02
C ILE A 197 -28.06 -11.88 -7.04
N ALA A 198 -28.03 -13.11 -7.57
CA ALA A 198 -26.81 -13.90 -7.69
C ALA A 198 -25.76 -13.21 -8.59
N LEU A 199 -26.20 -12.56 -9.65
CA LEU A 199 -25.33 -11.77 -10.53
C LEU A 199 -24.79 -10.51 -9.85
N LEU A 200 -25.62 -9.78 -9.12
CA LEU A 200 -25.15 -8.63 -8.33
C LEU A 200 -24.14 -9.05 -7.26
N ALA A 201 -24.40 -10.17 -6.57
CA ALA A 201 -23.50 -10.71 -5.57
C ALA A 201 -22.15 -11.15 -6.19
N SER A 202 -22.16 -11.81 -7.34
CA SER A 202 -20.93 -12.20 -8.03
C SER A 202 -20.14 -10.99 -8.52
N LEU A 203 -20.79 -9.96 -9.05
CA LEU A 203 -20.14 -8.70 -9.43
C LEU A 203 -19.47 -8.00 -8.25
N MET A 204 -20.14 -7.94 -7.10
CA MET A 204 -19.58 -7.38 -5.88
C MET A 204 -18.35 -8.16 -5.40
N LEU A 205 -18.40 -9.49 -5.47
CA LEU A 205 -17.26 -10.35 -5.15
C LEU A 205 -16.08 -10.09 -6.09
N TYR A 206 -16.31 -10.07 -7.41
CA TYR A 206 -15.27 -9.78 -8.40
C TYR A 206 -14.66 -8.39 -8.21
N TYR A 207 -15.47 -7.38 -7.91
CA TYR A 207 -14.97 -6.05 -7.60
C TYR A 207 -14.07 -6.04 -6.37
N PHE A 208 -14.46 -6.75 -5.30
CA PHE A 208 -13.65 -6.87 -4.10
C PHE A 208 -12.31 -7.56 -4.37
N ILE A 209 -12.33 -8.68 -5.12
CA ILE A 209 -11.11 -9.40 -5.53
C ILE A 209 -10.21 -8.50 -6.39
N PHE A 210 -10.78 -7.78 -7.36
CA PHE A 210 -10.01 -6.86 -8.20
C PHE A 210 -9.41 -5.70 -7.39
N ARG A 211 -10.14 -5.15 -6.42
CA ARG A 211 -9.64 -4.12 -5.50
C ARG A 211 -8.44 -4.63 -4.71
N ILE A 212 -8.52 -5.85 -4.20
CA ILE A 212 -7.39 -6.52 -3.52
C ILE A 212 -6.21 -6.65 -4.48
N PHE A 213 -6.42 -7.22 -5.67
CA PHE A 213 -5.38 -7.40 -6.67
C PHE A 213 -4.71 -6.08 -7.07
N SER A 214 -5.49 -5.04 -7.36
CA SER A 214 -5.00 -3.70 -7.70
C SER A 214 -4.16 -3.11 -6.57
N SER A 215 -4.55 -3.37 -5.31
CA SER A 215 -3.81 -2.90 -4.15
C SER A 215 -2.47 -3.62 -4.01
N ILE A 216 -2.44 -4.94 -4.21
CA ILE A 216 -1.22 -5.76 -4.22
C ILE A 216 -0.26 -5.27 -5.31
N MET A 217 -0.76 -5.14 -6.55
CA MET A 217 0.06 -4.68 -7.67
C MET A 217 0.59 -3.28 -7.46
N LYS A 218 -0.21 -2.38 -6.89
CA LYS A 218 0.24 -1.04 -6.52
C LYS A 218 1.40 -1.10 -5.50
N SER A 219 1.28 -1.91 -4.44
CA SER A 219 2.35 -2.08 -3.46
C SER A 219 3.64 -2.62 -4.08
N VAL A 220 3.52 -3.62 -4.96
CA VAL A 220 4.66 -4.19 -5.70
C VAL A 220 5.33 -3.15 -6.61
N ILE A 221 4.53 -2.37 -7.35
CA ILE A 221 5.05 -1.30 -8.21
C ILE A 221 5.84 -0.28 -7.38
N LEU A 222 5.34 0.13 -6.22
CA LEU A 222 6.02 1.09 -5.34
C LEU A 222 7.31 0.54 -4.73
N LEU A 223 7.45 -0.78 -4.62
CA LEU A 223 8.69 -1.42 -4.19
C LEU A 223 9.76 -1.46 -5.28
N ILE A 224 9.35 -1.50 -6.55
CA ILE A 224 10.28 -1.67 -7.67
C ILE A 224 10.61 -0.31 -8.27
N PHE A 225 9.61 0.54 -8.48
CA PHE A 225 9.73 1.80 -9.18
C PHE A 225 9.57 2.98 -8.21
N PRO A 226 10.51 3.95 -8.22
CA PRO A 226 10.33 5.19 -7.48
C PRO A 226 9.22 6.00 -8.14
N MET A 227 8.25 6.44 -7.34
CA MET A 227 7.08 7.16 -7.82
C MET A 227 6.95 8.44 -7.02
N LYS A 228 7.41 9.55 -7.60
CA LYS A 228 7.48 10.87 -6.95
C LYS A 228 6.23 11.27 -6.19
N LYS A 229 5.05 11.02 -6.76
CA LYS A 229 3.75 11.29 -6.11
C LYS A 229 3.62 10.58 -4.75
N TYR A 230 4.00 9.31 -4.69
CA TYR A 230 3.88 8.51 -3.47
C TYR A 230 5.04 8.76 -2.51
N ASP A 231 6.25 8.99 -3.03
CA ASP A 231 7.41 9.36 -2.21
C ASP A 231 7.18 10.71 -1.51
N MET A 232 6.60 11.70 -2.20
CA MET A 232 6.21 12.98 -1.58
C MET A 232 5.13 12.82 -0.50
N LEU A 233 4.10 11.99 -0.73
CA LEU A 233 3.07 11.73 0.28
C LEU A 233 3.64 11.07 1.53
N ASP A 234 4.53 10.09 1.33
CA ASP A 234 5.20 9.38 2.41
C ASP A 234 6.12 10.31 3.19
N LEU A 235 6.91 11.14 2.50
CA LEU A 235 7.75 12.18 3.10
C LEU A 235 6.92 13.19 3.91
N ILE A 236 5.81 13.71 3.38
CA ILE A 236 4.91 14.62 4.12
C ILE A 236 4.39 13.94 5.39
N SER A 237 3.98 12.67 5.29
CA SER A 237 3.51 11.89 6.44
C SER A 237 4.59 11.78 7.52
N ILE A 238 5.83 11.44 7.14
CA ILE A 238 6.96 11.31 8.08
C ILE A 238 7.33 12.67 8.69
N LEU A 239 7.35 13.74 7.89
CA LEU A 239 7.63 15.09 8.37
C LEU A 239 6.59 15.56 9.39
N ARG A 240 5.30 15.22 9.21
CA ARG A 240 4.24 15.51 10.19
C ARG A 240 4.48 14.81 11.51
N GLU A 241 4.98 13.57 11.50
CA GLU A 241 5.32 12.84 12.73
C GLU A 241 6.53 13.45 13.43
N LEU A 242 7.57 13.80 12.68
CA LEU A 242 8.74 14.50 13.23
C LEU A 242 8.37 15.89 13.78
N TYR A 243 7.41 16.59 13.13
CA TYR A 243 6.86 17.85 13.63
C TYR A 243 6.17 17.67 14.98
N LEU A 244 5.32 16.64 15.11
CA LEU A 244 4.65 16.31 16.37
C LEU A 244 5.66 15.94 17.48
N GLU A 245 6.72 15.22 17.12
CA GLU A 245 7.81 14.90 18.06
C GLU A 245 8.51 16.17 18.55
N CYS A 246 8.88 17.10 17.66
CA CYS A 246 9.45 18.39 18.04
C CYS A 246 8.50 19.19 18.94
N PHE A 247 7.23 19.26 18.58
CA PHE A 247 6.22 19.99 19.35
C PHE A 247 6.07 19.43 20.78
N ILE A 248 6.06 18.10 20.95
CA ILE A 248 5.98 17.48 22.27
C ILE A 248 7.24 17.77 23.10
N LEU A 249 8.43 17.67 22.48
CA LEU A 249 9.70 17.96 23.17
C LEU A 249 9.77 19.43 23.63
N GLU A 250 9.39 20.37 22.77
CA GLU A 250 9.37 21.80 23.10
C GLU A 250 8.36 22.10 24.23
N LEU A 251 7.18 21.47 24.21
CA LEU A 251 6.19 21.58 25.30
C LEU A 251 6.66 20.95 26.62
N GLU A 252 7.39 19.84 26.58
CA GLU A 252 7.95 19.22 27.79
C GLU A 252 9.04 20.10 28.40
N ASP A 253 9.90 20.69 27.56
CA ASP A 253 10.94 21.61 28.01
C ASP A 253 10.31 22.86 28.64
N GLU A 254 9.27 23.45 28.04
CA GLU A 254 8.51 24.55 28.65
C GLU A 254 7.89 24.16 30.00
N LYS A 255 7.28 22.98 30.11
CA LYS A 255 6.72 22.49 31.39
C LYS A 255 7.79 22.25 32.46
N ARG A 256 8.97 21.75 32.08
CA ARG A 256 10.10 21.54 33.00
C ARG A 256 10.68 22.87 33.47
N ILE A 257 10.79 23.85 32.57
CA ILE A 257 11.22 25.21 32.91
C ILE A 257 10.23 25.81 33.93
N ILE A 258 8.92 25.73 33.67
CA ILE A 258 7.90 26.25 34.59
C ILE A 258 7.95 25.56 35.96
N LYS A 259 8.14 24.23 36.03
CA LYS A 259 8.32 23.54 37.31
C LYS A 259 9.59 23.96 38.05
N GLY A 260 10.70 24.15 37.32
CA GLY A 260 11.94 24.66 37.90
C GLY A 260 11.85 26.10 38.44
N PHE A 261 10.84 26.87 38.01
CA PHE A 261 10.53 28.19 38.57
C PHE A 261 9.51 28.14 39.74
N VAL A 262 8.87 27.00 39.99
CA VAL A 262 7.81 26.85 41.02
C VAL A 262 8.32 26.11 42.27
N ASP A 263 9.44 25.39 42.19
CA ASP A 263 10.07 24.71 43.35
C ASP A 263 11.08 25.62 44.10
N GLU A 264 10.66 26.85 44.45
CA GLU A 264 11.30 27.68 45.48
C GLU A 264 10.23 28.19 46.45
N GLU A 265 9.85 27.38 47.44
CA GLU A 265 9.25 27.82 48.71
C GLU A 265 9.44 26.76 49.81
#